data_AF-A0A3A0BEC9-F1
#
_entry.id   AF-A0A3A0BEC9-F1
#
_cell.length_a   1.000
_cell.length_b   1.000
_cell.length_c   1.000
_cell.angle_alpha   90.00
_cell.angle_beta   90.00
_cell.angle_gamma   90.00
#
_symmetry.space_group_name_H-M   'P 1'
#
loop_
_entity.id
_entity.type
_entity.pdbx_description
1 polymer ?
#
loop_
_entity_poly.entity_id
_entity_poly.type
_entity_poly.pdbx_seq_one_letter_code
_entity_poly.pdbx_strand_id
1 'polypeptide(L)' 'MIGSGEAGQPYTVTGKDAGGTWWAIDYHGQTGWVFGELVTAVGVEGVPVVAAPSLPA' A
#
# COMPACT_ATOMS: atom_id res chain seq x y z
N MET A 1 -12.98 21.04 -19.97
CA MET A 1 -12.85 20.91 -18.50
C MET A 1 -12.92 19.41 -18.21
N ILE A 2 -11.77 18.75 -18.10
CA ILE A 2 -11.74 17.31 -17.84
C ILE A 2 -12.01 17.13 -16.35
N GLY A 3 -13.15 16.53 -16.04
CA GLY A 3 -13.43 15.97 -14.73
C GLY A 3 -12.59 14.71 -14.57
N SER A 4 -11.53 14.80 -13.78
CA SER A 4 -10.75 13.67 -13.32
C SER A 4 -10.58 13.80 -11.82
N GLY A 5 -11.58 13.28 -11.11
CA GLY A 5 -11.58 12.98 -9.69
C GLY A 5 -12.52 11.78 -9.54
N GLU A 6 -12.13 10.67 -8.91
CA GLU A 6 -11.13 10.59 -7.85
C GLU A 6 -10.04 9.55 -8.13
N ALA A 7 -9.08 9.88 -9.00
CA ALA A 7 -7.74 9.34 -8.85
C ALA A 7 -7.08 10.12 -7.69
N GLY A 8 -7.18 9.63 -6.45
CA GLY A 8 -6.69 10.43 -5.32
C GLY A 8 -7.12 10.10 -3.90
N GLN A 9 -7.56 8.87 -3.57
CA GLN A 9 -7.71 8.53 -2.16
C GLN A 9 -6.35 8.04 -1.63
N PRO A 10 -5.62 8.81 -0.81
CA PRO A 10 -4.44 8.30 -0.14
C PRO A 10 -4.88 7.20 0.83
N TYR A 11 -4.34 6.00 0.65
CA TYR A 11 -4.50 4.92 1.62
C TYR A 11 -3.37 4.98 2.63
N THR A 12 -3.72 4.77 3.90
CA THR A 12 -2.71 4.70 4.96
C THR A 12 -1.93 3.41 4.81
N VAL A 13 -0.63 3.55 4.57
CA VAL A 13 0.29 2.42 4.63
C VAL A 13 0.44 2.01 6.08
N THR A 14 0.01 0.80 6.40
CA THR A 14 0.06 0.20 7.74
C THR A 14 1.30 -0.68 7.93
N GLY A 15 1.91 -1.13 6.83
CA GLY A 15 3.05 -2.04 6.86
C GLY A 15 3.76 -2.14 5.52
N LYS A 16 4.89 -2.85 5.51
CA LYS A 16 5.59 -3.28 4.29
C LYS A 16 6.07 -4.71 4.45
N ASP A 17 6.33 -5.41 3.36
CA ASP A 17 6.94 -6.74 3.48
C ASP A 17 8.44 -6.64 3.84
N ALA A 18 9.02 -7.77 4.23
CA ALA A 18 10.43 -7.84 4.62
C ALA A 18 11.40 -7.44 3.48
N GLY A 19 11.00 -7.67 2.23
CA GLY A 19 11.70 -7.26 1.02
C GLY A 19 11.34 -5.86 0.50
N GLY A 20 10.43 -5.12 1.15
CA GLY A 20 10.04 -3.76 0.75
C GLY A 20 9.44 -3.64 -0.66
N THR A 21 8.96 -4.75 -1.20
CA THR A 21 8.34 -4.91 -2.52
C THR A 21 6.82 -4.66 -2.46
N TRP A 22 6.20 -4.94 -1.32
CA TRP A 22 4.78 -4.79 -1.09
C TRP A 22 4.50 -3.86 0.08
N TRP A 23 3.50 -3.00 -0.09
CA TRP A 23 2.97 -2.14 0.95
C TRP A 23 1.65 -2.70 1.45
N ALA A 24 1.53 -2.85 2.76
CA ALA A 24 0.25 -3.12 3.41
C ALA A 24 -0.47 -1.77 3.60
N ILE A 25 -1.71 -1.69 3.12
CA ILE A 25 -2.57 -0.51 3.22
C ILE A 25 -3.84 -0.83 3.99
N ASP A 26 -4.38 0.13 4.72
CA ASP A 26 -5.74 0.03 5.24
C ASP A 26 -6.75 0.41 4.15
N TYR A 27 -7.60 -0.54 3.80
CA TYR A 27 -8.70 -0.37 2.87
C TYR A 27 -10.01 -0.66 3.60
N HIS A 28 -10.69 0.40 4.06
CA HIS A 28 -11.96 0.29 4.77
C HIS A 28 -11.92 -0.67 5.97
N GLY A 29 -10.83 -0.64 6.76
CA GLY A 29 -10.64 -1.53 7.92
C GLY A 29 -10.17 -2.95 7.57
N GLN A 30 -9.81 -3.21 6.31
CA GLN A 30 -9.17 -4.45 5.86
C GLN A 30 -7.74 -4.14 5.42
N THR A 31 -6.80 -5.01 5.80
CA THR A 31 -5.41 -4.90 5.33
C THR A 31 -5.30 -5.41 3.90
N GLY A 32 -5.13 -4.49 2.95
CA GLY A 32 -4.79 -4.77 1.56
C GLY A 32 -3.29 -4.76 1.32
N TRP A 33 -2.83 -5.41 0.26
CA TRP A 33 -1.43 -5.39 -0.14
C TRP A 33 -1.31 -4.86 -1.56
N VAL A 34 -0.40 -3.92 -1.76
CA VAL A 34 -0.16 -3.27 -3.06
C VAL A 34 1.31 -3.34 -3.42
N PHE A 35 1.59 -3.63 -4.69
CA PHE A 35 2.94 -3.72 -5.20
C PHE A 35 3.59 -2.34 -5.24
N GLY A 36 4.70 -2.16 -4.53
CA GLY A 36 5.40 -0.89 -4.38
C GLY A 36 5.95 -0.30 -5.66
N GLU A 37 6.17 -1.12 -6.69
CA GLU A 37 6.59 -0.61 -8.00
C GLU A 37 5.43 0.02 -8.80
N LEU A 38 4.18 -0.31 -8.45
CA LEU A 38 2.98 0.24 -9.09
C LEU A 38 2.43 1.48 -8.38
N VAL A 39 2.98 1.83 -7.20
CA VAL A 39 2.49 2.94 -6.38
C VAL A 39 3.62 3.82 -5.88
N THR A 40 3.35 5.12 -5.77
CA THR A 40 4.27 6.05 -5.11
C THR A 40 3.91 6.13 -3.63
N ALA A 41 4.71 5.51 -2.78
CA ALA A 41 4.54 5.61 -1.34
C ALA A 41 5.24 6.88 -0.80
N VAL A 42 4.56 7.63 0.08
CA VAL A 42 5.05 8.91 0.62
C VAL A 42 5.01 8.83 2.15
N GLY A 43 6.07 9.28 2.83
CA GLY A 43 6.11 9.29 4.30
C GLY A 43 6.23 7.90 4.94
N VAL A 44 6.81 6.93 4.25
CA VAL A 44 6.90 5.52 4.68
C VAL A 44 8.11 5.18 5.56
N GLU A 45 8.82 6.18 6.07
CA GLU A 45 10.08 6.00 6.81
C GLU A 45 9.90 5.27 8.15
N GLY A 46 8.70 5.29 8.73
CA GLY A 46 8.36 4.63 10.00
C GLY A 46 7.49 3.38 9.87
N VAL A 47 7.23 2.89 8.66
CA VAL A 47 6.29 1.79 8.42
C VAL A 47 6.91 0.46 8.87
N PRO A 48 6.25 -0.30 9.78
CA PRO A 48 6.77 -1.57 10.27
C PRO A 48 6.74 -2.64 9.17
N VAL A 49 7.68 -3.59 9.27
CA VAL A 49 7.65 -4.79 8.43
C VAL A 49 6.55 -5.72 8.94
N VAL A 50 5.57 -6.01 8.11
CA VAL A 50 4.48 -6.96 8.37
C VAL A 50 4.70 -8.18 7.48
N ALA A 51 4.32 -9.37 7.97
CA ALA A 51 4.35 -10.58 7.17
C ALA A 51 3.39 -10.42 5.97
N ALA A 52 3.95 -10.38 4.76
CA ALA A 52 3.14 -10.39 3.55
C ALA A 52 2.28 -11.67 3.52
N PRO A 53 1.03 -11.60 3.02
CA PRO A 53 0.26 -12.78 2.76
C PRO A 53 1.08 -13.63 1.80
N SER A 54 1.17 -14.94 2.07
CA SER A 54 1.71 -15.90 1.12
C SER A 54 0.85 -15.80 -0.14
N LEU A 55 1.31 -15.02 -1.12
CA LEU A 55 0.67 -14.91 -2.43
C LEU A 55 0.45 -16.35 -2.93
N PRO A 56 -0.79 -16.75 -3.25
CA PRO A 56 -1.00 -18.05 -3.88
C PRO A 56 -0.23 -18.06 -5.20
N ALA A 57 0.60 -19.10 -5.37
CA ALA A 57 1.42 -19.34 -6.57
C ALA A 57 0.58 -19.59 -7.83
#